data_AF-A0A816ITT5-F1
#
_entry.id   AF-A0A816ITT5-F1
#
_cell.length_a   1.000
_cell.length_b   1.000
_cell.length_c   1.000
_cell.angle_alpha   90.00
_cell.angle_beta   90.00
_cell.angle_gamma   90.00
#
_symmetry.space_group_name_H-M   'P 1'
#
loop_
_entity.id
_entity.type
_entity.pdbx_description
1 polymer ?
#
loop_
_entity_poly.entity_id
_entity_poly.type
_entity_poly.pdbx_seq_one_letter_code
_entity_poly.pdbx_strand_id
1 'polypeptide(L)' 'MVAPVNKTKLVSCGGKLLFVWEGYMKHNPKNTKKIWCAEIMLETDDEGEVWGNVEWIDVVQSFPTQRELVHCIVVPI' A
#
# COMPACT_ATOMS: atom_id res chain seq x y z
N MET A 1 -18.92 17.27 3.52
CA MET A 1 -17.81 16.56 4.19
C MET A 1 -17.26 15.55 3.20
N VAL A 2 -16.16 15.87 2.51
CA VAL A 2 -15.52 14.95 1.55
C VAL A 2 -14.77 13.90 2.37
N ALA A 3 -15.04 12.62 2.15
CA ALA A 3 -14.24 11.56 2.75
C ALA A 3 -12.78 11.75 2.30
N PRO A 4 -11.78 11.72 3.20
CA PRO A 4 -10.39 11.84 2.78
C PRO A 4 -10.09 10.74 1.77
N VAL A 5 -9.61 11.13 0.59
CA VAL A 5 -9.15 10.17 -0.43
C VAL A 5 -7.95 9.45 0.17
N ASN A 6 -8.09 8.15 0.48
CA ASN A 6 -6.99 7.36 0.99
C ASN A 6 -5.88 7.35 -0.05
N LYS A 7 -4.70 7.87 0.29
CA LYS A 7 -3.56 7.88 -0.64
C LYS A 7 -3.04 6.46 -0.81
N THR A 8 -2.82 6.08 -2.06
CA THR A 8 -2.27 4.79 -2.46
C THR A 8 -1.05 5.00 -3.35
N LYS A 9 -0.15 4.03 -3.36
CA LYS A 9 1.01 3.93 -4.25
C LYS A 9 1.16 2.48 -4.68
N LEU A 10 1.54 2.28 -5.93
CA LEU A 10 1.90 0.98 -6.47
C LEU A 10 3.33 1.10 -7.01
N VAL A 11 4.22 0.20 -6.60
CA VAL A 11 5.62 0.21 -7.03
C VAL A 11 6.06 -1.20 -7.40
N SER A 12 6.95 -1.32 -8.38
CA SER A 12 7.59 -2.60 -8.72
C SER A 12 8.86 -2.78 -7.91
N CYS A 13 8.95 -3.86 -7.13
CA CYS A 13 10.07 -4.18 -6.26
C CYS A 13 10.44 -5.67 -6.41
N GLY A 14 11.69 -5.96 -6.82
CA GLY A 14 12.18 -7.35 -6.88
C GLY A 14 11.38 -8.30 -7.76
N GLY A 15 10.77 -7.80 -8.86
CA GLY A 15 9.90 -8.59 -9.73
C GLY A 15 8.46 -8.77 -9.23
N LYS A 16 8.12 -8.19 -8.07
CA LYS A 16 6.77 -8.16 -7.51
C LYS A 16 6.18 -6.75 -7.53
N LEU A 17 4.89 -6.63 -7.27
CA LEU A 17 4.22 -5.36 -7.02
C LEU A 17 4.03 -5.15 -5.53
N LEU A 18 4.39 -3.97 -5.02
CA LEU A 18 4.01 -3.52 -3.68
C LEU A 18 2.90 -2.48 -3.80
N PHE A 19 1.75 -2.80 -3.20
CA PHE A 19 0.64 -1.86 -3.05
C PHE A 19 0.67 -1.27 -1.64
N VAL A 20 0.88 0.03 -1.54
CA VAL A 20 1.04 0.76 -0.27
C VAL A 20 -0.10 1.77 -0.13
N TRP A 21 -0.79 1.79 1.00
CA TRP A 21 -1.90 2.71 1.21
C TRP A 21 -2.07 3.18 2.64
N GLU A 22 -2.75 4.31 2.79
CA GLU A 22 -3.16 4.83 4.08
C GLU A 22 -4.46 4.17 4.56
N GLY A 23 -4.37 3.47 5.68
CA GLY A 23 -5.52 2.92 6.39
C GLY A 23 -6.09 3.96 7.36
N TYR A 24 -7.30 4.43 7.09
CA TYR A 24 -8.03 5.30 7.99
C TYR A 24 -8.82 4.49 9.04
N MET A 25 -8.59 4.79 10.33
CA MET A 25 -9.42 4.26 11.42
C MET A 25 -10.40 5.34 11.88
N LYS A 26 -11.70 5.12 11.67
CA LYS A 26 -12.74 6.00 12.23
C LYS A 26 -12.64 5.97 13.76
N HIS A 27 -12.70 7.13 14.40
CA HIS A 27 -12.61 7.30 15.85
C HIS A 27 -11.30 6.79 16.47
N ASN A 28 -10.14 7.16 15.90
CA ASN A 28 -8.87 6.91 16.56
C ASN A 28 -8.56 8.01 17.59
N PRO A 29 -8.65 7.75 18.92
CA PRO A 29 -8.36 8.74 19.95
C PRO A 29 -6.90 9.22 19.93
N LYS A 30 -5.99 8.45 19.31
CA LYS A 30 -4.58 8.81 19.19
C LYS A 30 -4.27 9.67 17.96
N ASN A 31 -5.26 9.99 17.11
CA ASN A 31 -5.07 10.73 15.85
C ASN A 31 -3.90 10.18 15.01
N THR A 32 -3.80 8.85 14.92
CA THR A 32 -2.82 8.16 14.07
C THR A 32 -3.51 7.47 12.89
N LYS A 33 -2.74 7.24 11.84
CA LYS A 33 -3.10 6.37 10.72
C LYS A 33 -2.03 5.32 10.51
N LYS A 34 -2.43 4.25 9.84
CA LYS A 34 -1.57 3.11 9.51
C LYS A 34 -1.22 3.18 8.04
N ILE A 35 0.02 2.87 7.71
CA ILE A 35 0.44 2.57 6.34
C ILE A 35 0.41 1.07 6.21
N TRP A 36 -0.40 0.59 5.28
CA TRP A 36 -0.47 -0.81 4.91
C TRP A 36 0.38 -1.04 3.68
N CYS A 37 0.92 -2.25 3.58
CA CYS A 37 1.61 -2.73 2.40
C CYS A 37 1.07 -4.12 2.08
N ALA A 38 0.79 -4.37 0.81
CA ALA A 38 0.54 -5.69 0.27
C ALA A 38 1.62 -5.99 -0.77
N GLU A 39 2.25 -7.16 -0.64
CA GLU A 39 3.13 -7.70 -1.66
C GLU A 39 2.32 -8.62 -2.57
N ILE A 40 2.38 -8.33 -3.87
CA ILE A 40 1.56 -8.97 -4.89
C ILE A 40 2.52 -9.60 -5.91
N MET A 41 2.43 -10.92 -6.04
CA MET A 41 3.05 -11.63 -7.16
C MET A 41 2.18 -11.47 -8.39
N LEU A 42 2.79 -11.11 -9.52
CA LEU A 42 2.10 -11.10 -10.80
C LEU A 42 2.34 -12.41 -11.52
N GLU A 43 1.27 -12.99 -12.04
CA GLU A 43 1.29 -14.15 -12.91
C GLU A 43 0.69 -13.76 -14.25
N THR A 44 1.16 -14.39 -15.33
CA THR A 44 0.61 -14.19 -16.67
C THR A 44 0.36 -15.57 -17.26
N ASP A 45 -0.85 -15.80 -17.76
CA ASP A 45 -1.19 -17.07 -18.38
C ASP A 45 -0.74 -17.14 -19.85
N ASP A 46 -0.96 -18.29 -20.47
CA ASP A 46 -0.58 -18.56 -21.86
C ASP A 46 -1.36 -17.70 -22.87
N GLU A 47 -2.51 -17.14 -22.46
CA GLU A 47 -3.34 -16.24 -23.26
C GLU A 47 -2.93 -14.76 -23.06
N GLY A 48 -2.01 -14.49 -22.14
CA GLY A 48 -1.48 -13.17 -21.82
C GLY A 48 -2.29 -12.39 -20.78
N GLU A 49 -3.25 -13.02 -20.11
CA GLU A 49 -3.99 -12.37 -19.02
C GLU A 49 -3.11 -12.29 -17.77
N VAL A 50 -3.12 -11.13 -17.12
CA VAL A 50 -2.29 -10.84 -15.95
C VAL A 50 -3.13 -10.89 -14.68
N TRP A 51 -2.72 -11.70 -13.72
CA TRP A 51 -3.37 -11.89 -12.43
C TRP A 51 -2.42 -11.51 -11.29
N GLY A 52 -2.98 -11.16 -10.14
CA GLY A 52 -2.21 -10.79 -8.95
C GLY A 52 -2.58 -11.65 -7.74
N ASN A 53 -1.60 -12.33 -7.15
CA ASN A 53 -1.75 -13.05 -5.90
C ASN A 53 -1.14 -12.24 -4.74
N VAL A 54 -1.89 -12.04 -3.66
CA VAL A 54 -1.40 -11.33 -2.46
C VAL A 54 -0.63 -12.32 -1.59
N GLU A 55 0.71 -12.24 -1.64
CA GLU A 55 1.62 -13.08 -0.87
C GLU A 55 1.68 -12.66 0.61
N TRP A 56 1.60 -11.36 0.85
CA TRP A 56 1.68 -10.78 2.19
C TRP A 56 0.92 -9.47 2.26
N ILE A 57 0.31 -9.21 3.41
CA ILE A 57 -0.38 -7.95 3.70
C ILE A 57 -0.26 -7.63 5.20
N ASP A 58 0.32 -6.47 5.52
CA ASP A 58 0.39 -6.00 6.91
C ASP A 58 0.56 -4.47 7.01
N VAL A 59 0.46 -3.99 8.23
CA VAL A 59 0.79 -2.62 8.63
C VAL A 59 2.29 -2.50 8.77
N VAL A 60 2.92 -1.82 7.82
CA VAL A 60 4.37 -1.54 7.88
C VAL A 60 4.72 -0.41 8.83
N GLN A 61 3.79 0.52 9.06
CA GLN A 61 4.11 1.73 9.82
C GLN A 61 2.85 2.41 10.37
N SER A 62 3.01 3.15 11.48
CA SER A 62 1.97 4.03 12.03
C SER A 62 2.52 5.45 12.21
N PHE A 63 1.70 6.47 11.89
CA PHE A 63 2.08 7.88 11.99
C PHE A 63 0.89 8.77 12.36
N PRO A 64 1.11 10.02 12.83
CA PRO A 64 0.03 10.99 13.04
C PRO A 64 -0.77 11.25 11.75
N THR A 65 -2.09 11.42 11.88
CA THR A 65 -3.03 11.60 10.75
C THR A 65 -2.72 12.84 9.89
N GLN A 66 -2.02 13.84 10.46
CA GLN A 66 -1.62 15.08 9.77
C GLN A 66 -0.50 14.90 8.73
N ARG A 67 0.26 13.79 8.78
CA ARG A 67 1.26 13.47 7.75
C ARG A 67 0.60 12.78 6.58
N GLU A 68 1.23 12.72 5.42
CA GLU A 68 0.65 12.05 4.24
C GLU A 68 1.69 11.21 3.51
N LEU A 69 1.23 10.12 2.89
CA LEU A 69 2.00 9.31 1.96
C LEU A 69 2.16 10.09 0.65
N VAL A 70 3.32 10.72 0.48
CA VAL A 70 3.61 11.51 -0.72
C VAL A 70 4.25 10.64 -1.81
N HIS A 71 5.28 9.89 -1.43
CA HIS A 71 6.09 9.06 -2.33
C HIS A 71 6.34 7.67 -1.74
N CYS A 72 6.53 6.70 -2.63
CA CYS A 72 7.05 5.38 -2.32
C CYS A 72 8.14 5.11 -3.37
N ILE A 73 9.35 4.81 -2.90
CA ILE A 73 10.53 4.68 -3.76
C ILE A 73 11.19 3.34 -3.39
N VAL A 74 11.53 2.55 -4.41
CA VAL A 74 12.31 1.33 -4.23
C VAL A 74 13.78 1.70 -4.21
N VAL A 75 14.48 1.29 -3.15
CA VAL A 75 15.90 1.58 -2.96
C VAL A 75 16.69 0.32 -3.29
N PRO A 76 17.71 0.39 -4.18
CA PRO A 76 18.60 -0.73 -4.41
C PRO A 76 19.42 -1.02 -3.15
N ILE A 77 19.63 -2.31 -2.85
CA ILE A 77 20.46 -2.78 -1.73
C ILE A 77 21.94 -2.56 -2.06
#